data_AF-A0A4U9HVZ4-F1
#
_entry.id   AF-A0A4U9HVZ4-F1
#
_cell.length_a   1.000
_cell.length_b   1.000
_cell.length_c   1.000
_cell.angle_alpha   90.00
_cell.angle_beta   90.00
_cell.angle_gamma   90.00
#
_symmetry.space_group_name_H-M   'P 1'
#
loop_
_entity.id
_entity.type
_entity.pdbx_description
1 polymer ?
#
loop_
_entity_poly.entity_id
_entity_poly.type
_entity_poly.pdbx_seq_one_letter_code
_entity_poly.pdbx_strand_id
1 'polypeptide(L)'
;MTTLEELTPRVEIYSIDEAFCDLTGVSNCLNLEAFGREIRQTLLQRTHLTVGVGIAPTKTLAKLANFAAKKWQRQTGGVLDLSSVERQRKLMAALPVEEVWGVGRRISKKLNAMGINTALDLADTHIAVIRKHFSVVLERTVRELRGESCLGFEEFSRAQAGDNLLPLVR
;
A
#
# COMPACT_ATOMS: atom_id res chain seq x y z
N MET A 1 -17.96 4.03 5.06
CA MET A 1 -17.27 4.84 4.02
C MET A 1 -17.58 6.32 4.14
N THR A 2 -18.82 6.74 4.42
CA THR A 2 -19.22 8.15 4.63
C THR A 2 -18.27 8.97 5.52
N THR A 3 -17.82 8.42 6.66
CA THR A 3 -16.85 9.12 7.53
C THR A 3 -15.53 9.48 6.83
N LEU A 4 -15.02 8.62 5.94
CA LEU A 4 -13.79 8.92 5.18
C LEU A 4 -14.04 9.98 4.10
N GLU A 5 -15.23 9.96 3.48
CA GLU A 5 -15.65 10.92 2.46
C GLU A 5 -15.82 12.33 3.05
N GLU A 6 -16.18 12.44 4.33
CA GLU A 6 -16.25 13.71 5.06
C GLU A 6 -14.87 14.27 5.43
N LEU A 7 -13.89 13.39 5.69
CA LEU A 7 -12.56 13.77 6.18
C LEU A 7 -11.58 14.06 5.05
N THR A 8 -11.74 13.42 3.90
CA THR A 8 -10.72 13.44 2.83
C THR A 8 -11.29 13.98 1.52
N PRO A 9 -10.47 14.67 0.70
CA PRO A 9 -10.95 15.27 -0.55
C PRO A 9 -11.54 14.26 -1.55
N ARG A 10 -10.98 13.05 -1.58
CA ARG A 10 -11.42 11.98 -2.47
C ARG A 10 -11.13 10.62 -1.86
N VAL A 11 -12.13 9.74 -1.91
CA VAL A 11 -12.05 8.35 -1.45
C VAL A 11 -12.28 7.42 -2.63
N GLU A 12 -11.47 6.37 -2.72
CA GLU A 12 -11.65 5.23 -3.61
C GLU A 12 -11.90 3.99 -2.76
N ILE A 13 -13.10 3.44 -2.87
CA ILE A 13 -13.46 2.20 -2.18
C ILE A 13 -12.76 1.04 -2.91
N TYR A 14 -11.77 0.44 -2.25
CA TYR A 14 -11.11 -0.77 -2.76
C TYR A 14 -11.94 -2.02 -2.44
N SER A 15 -12.70 -1.96 -1.34
CA SER A 15 -13.46 -3.08 -0.77
C SER A 15 -14.37 -2.62 0.39
N ILE A 16 -14.99 -3.54 1.12
CA ILE A 16 -15.88 -3.19 2.23
C ILE A 16 -15.18 -2.46 3.39
N ASP A 17 -13.89 -2.70 3.62
CA ASP A 17 -13.16 -2.22 4.80
C ASP A 17 -11.77 -1.63 4.49
N GLU A 18 -11.46 -1.44 3.22
CA GLU A 18 -10.27 -0.72 2.76
C GLU A 18 -10.65 0.26 1.66
N ALA A 19 -10.10 1.46 1.79
CA ALA A 19 -10.23 2.52 0.82
C ALA A 19 -8.89 3.25 0.69
N PHE A 20 -8.63 3.77 -0.51
CA PHE A 20 -7.56 4.73 -0.73
C PHE A 20 -8.13 6.15 -0.61
N CYS A 21 -7.39 7.03 0.05
CA CYS A 21 -7.74 8.44 0.16
C CYS A 21 -6.70 9.26 -0.60
N ASP A 22 -7.13 10.16 -1.47
CA ASP A 22 -6.24 11.10 -2.13
C ASP A 22 -5.93 12.25 -1.17
N LEU A 23 -4.68 12.33 -0.74
CA LEU A 23 -4.18 13.36 0.18
C LEU A 23 -3.38 14.44 -0.56
N THR A 24 -3.48 14.51 -1.90
CA THR A 24 -2.82 15.55 -2.69
C THR A 24 -3.23 16.94 -2.19
N GLY A 25 -2.23 17.77 -1.86
CA GLY A 25 -2.43 19.12 -1.33
C GLY A 25 -2.68 19.19 0.18
N VAL A 26 -3.06 18.09 0.85
CA VAL A 26 -3.26 18.06 2.31
C VAL A 26 -1.94 18.32 3.05
N SER A 27 -0.84 17.76 2.54
CA SER A 27 0.51 17.95 3.08
C SER A 27 0.99 19.40 3.08
N ASN A 28 0.39 20.28 2.27
CA ASN A 28 0.73 21.71 2.24
C ASN A 28 0.17 22.45 3.46
N CYS A 29 -0.87 21.91 4.09
CA CYS A 29 -1.60 22.57 5.18
C CYS A 29 -1.46 21.81 6.51
N LEU A 30 -1.27 20.49 6.46
CA LEU A 30 -1.30 19.61 7.62
C LEU A 30 -0.13 18.62 7.63
N ASN A 31 0.27 18.23 8.84
CA ASN A 31 1.16 17.08 9.02
C ASN A 31 0.37 15.79 8.72
N LEU A 32 0.83 15.02 7.75
CA LEU A 32 0.14 13.82 7.27
C LEU A 32 0.01 12.72 8.35
N GLU A 33 1.02 12.53 9.19
CA GLU A 33 0.94 11.54 10.28
C GLU A 33 -0.10 11.94 11.33
N ALA A 34 -0.15 13.22 11.70
CA ALA A 34 -1.18 13.75 12.60
C ALA A 34 -2.58 13.59 12.00
N PHE A 35 -2.74 13.91 10.72
CA PHE A 35 -4.01 13.73 10.01
C PHE A 35 -4.43 12.25 9.92
N GLY A 36 -3.48 11.33 9.69
CA GLY A 36 -3.75 9.90 9.73
C GLY A 36 -4.22 9.42 11.12
N ARG A 37 -3.70 10.00 12.21
CA ARG A 37 -4.16 9.71 13.58
C ARG A 37 -5.58 10.24 13.82
N GLU A 38 -5.90 11.42 13.29
CA GLU A 38 -7.25 11.99 13.34
C GLU A 38 -8.28 11.11 12.61
N ILE A 39 -7.94 10.61 11.41
CA ILE A 39 -8.78 9.67 10.67
C ILE A 39 -9.04 8.42 11.52
N ARG A 40 -7.97 7.81 12.06
CA ARG A 40 -8.08 6.59 12.87
C ARG A 40 -8.94 6.81 14.12
N GLN A 41 -8.76 7.94 14.81
CA GLN A 41 -9.54 8.27 16.00
C GLN A 41 -11.02 8.52 15.67
N THR A 42 -11.30 9.27 14.61
CA THR A 42 -12.67 9.57 14.18
C THR A 42 -13.42 8.30 13.78
N LEU A 43 -12.75 7.39 13.05
CA LEU A 43 -13.33 6.09 12.71
C LEU A 43 -13.60 5.25 13.97
N LEU A 44 -12.64 5.17 14.90
CA LEU A 44 -12.85 4.45 16.16
C LEU A 44 -14.04 5.00 16.95
N GLN A 45 -14.22 6.32 17.02
CA GLN A 45 -15.31 6.95 17.74
C GLN A 45 -16.68 6.70 17.10
N ARG A 46 -16.74 6.75 15.76
CA ARG A 46 -18.01 6.67 15.01
C ARG A 46 -18.44 5.25 14.66
N THR A 47 -17.50 4.34 14.47
CA THR A 47 -17.78 2.96 14.01
C THR A 47 -17.33 1.90 15.00
N HIS A 48 -16.58 2.27 16.04
CA HIS A 48 -15.94 1.33 16.99
C HIS A 48 -14.95 0.36 16.34
N LEU A 49 -14.47 0.67 15.13
CA LEU A 49 -13.46 -0.13 14.42
C LEU A 49 -12.08 0.51 14.53
N THR A 50 -11.08 -0.29 14.86
CA THR A 50 -9.68 0.11 14.80
C THR A 50 -9.13 -0.11 13.39
N VAL A 51 -8.53 0.92 12.80
CA VAL A 51 -8.01 0.87 11.41
C VAL A 51 -6.54 1.26 11.35
N GLY A 52 -5.75 0.56 10.53
CA GLY A 52 -4.40 1.00 10.18
C GLY A 52 -4.46 2.09 9.11
N VAL A 53 -3.50 3.03 9.16
CA VAL A 53 -3.37 4.08 8.14
C VAL A 53 -1.95 4.07 7.60
N GLY A 54 -1.81 3.78 6.30
CA GLY A 54 -0.56 3.89 5.56
C GLY A 54 -0.64 5.04 4.57
N ILE A 55 0.33 5.94 4.61
CA ILE A 55 0.40 7.12 3.74
C ILE A 55 1.68 7.02 2.92
N ALA A 56 1.56 7.12 1.59
CA ALA A 56 2.72 7.07 0.69
C ALA A 56 2.38 7.66 -0.69
N PRO A 57 3.39 7.94 -1.55
CA PRO A 57 3.18 8.50 -2.88
C PRO A 57 2.45 7.58 -3.89
N THR A 58 2.43 6.27 -3.63
CA THR A 58 1.83 5.27 -4.53
C THR A 58 0.98 4.29 -3.74
N LYS A 59 0.00 3.65 -4.39
CA LYS A 59 -0.92 2.70 -3.73
C LYS A 59 -0.17 1.51 -3.16
N THR A 60 0.83 1.01 -3.88
CA THR A 60 1.66 -0.11 -3.41
C THR A 60 2.44 0.26 -2.16
N LEU A 61 3.09 1.43 -2.13
CA LEU A 61 3.79 1.90 -0.93
C LEU A 61 2.82 2.19 0.21
N ALA A 62 1.62 2.71 -0.07
CA ALA A 62 0.61 2.98 0.94
C ALA A 62 0.11 1.69 1.60
N LYS A 63 -0.08 0.62 0.81
CA LYS A 63 -0.40 -0.71 1.34
C LYS A 63 0.73 -1.31 2.16
N LEU A 64 1.97 -1.18 1.69
CA LEU A 64 3.15 -1.63 2.44
C LEU A 64 3.29 -0.86 3.77
N ALA A 65 3.03 0.45 3.75
CA ALA A 65 2.99 1.30 4.94
C ALA A 65 1.89 0.86 5.91
N ASN A 66 0.68 0.58 5.42
CA ASN A 66 -0.44 0.14 6.23
C ASN A 66 -0.15 -1.21 6.91
N PHE A 67 0.43 -2.17 6.15
CA PHE A 67 0.88 -3.44 6.71
C PHE A 67 1.87 -3.22 7.87
N ALA A 68 2.89 -2.38 7.67
CA ALA A 68 3.87 -2.06 8.69
C ALA A 68 3.28 -1.30 9.88
N ALA A 69 2.33 -0.40 9.64
CA ALA A 69 1.59 0.32 10.67
C ALA A 69 0.83 -0.65 11.59
N LYS A 70 0.17 -1.66 11.01
CA LYS A 70 -0.51 -2.73 11.77
C LYS A 70 0.49 -3.65 12.48
N LYS A 71 1.57 -4.08 11.80
CA LYS A 71 2.58 -5.02 12.33
C LYS A 71 3.38 -4.44 13.51
N TRP A 72 3.75 -3.16 13.44
CA TRP A 72 4.56 -2.46 14.44
C TRP A 72 3.76 -1.39 15.17
N GLN A 73 2.52 -1.73 15.53
CA GLN A 73 1.57 -0.80 16.14
C GLN A 73 2.11 -0.11 17.41
N ARG A 74 3.00 -0.77 18.18
CA ARG A 74 3.63 -0.15 19.37
C ARG A 74 4.54 1.02 19.01
N GLN A 75 5.21 0.94 17.86
CA GLN A 75 6.15 1.95 17.39
C GLN A 75 5.44 3.03 16.56
N THR A 76 4.44 2.64 15.76
CA THR A 76 3.77 3.52 14.80
C THR A 76 2.49 4.14 15.36
N GLY A 77 1.92 3.57 16.43
CA GLY A 77 0.57 3.92 16.87
C GLY A 77 -0.52 3.53 15.86
N GLY A 78 -0.18 2.69 14.88
CA GLY A 78 -1.11 2.28 13.82
C GLY A 78 -1.23 3.25 12.65
N VAL A 79 -0.33 4.23 12.56
CA VAL A 79 -0.21 5.17 11.43
C VAL A 79 1.24 5.20 10.96
N LEU A 80 1.48 5.08 9.66
CA LEU A 80 2.83 5.19 9.10
C LEU A 80 2.84 6.05 7.83
N ASP A 81 3.59 7.14 7.89
CA ASP A 81 3.84 8.05 6.76
C ASP A 81 5.18 7.74 6.08
N LEU A 82 5.12 7.46 4.78
CA LEU A 82 6.26 7.20 3.90
C LEU A 82 6.46 8.30 2.84
N SER A 83 6.11 9.54 3.14
CA SER A 83 6.39 10.68 2.24
C SER A 83 7.89 10.91 2.01
N SER A 84 8.74 10.47 2.93
CA SER A 84 10.21 10.51 2.79
C SER A 84 10.74 9.26 2.10
N VAL A 85 11.54 9.44 1.03
CA VAL A 85 12.24 8.36 0.31
C VAL A 85 13.17 7.57 1.25
N GLU A 86 13.80 8.22 2.22
CA GLU A 86 14.65 7.54 3.21
C GLU A 86 13.81 6.58 4.07
N ARG A 87 12.64 7.02 4.53
CA ARG A 87 11.70 6.17 5.29
C ARG A 87 11.20 5.01 4.44
N GLN A 88 10.89 5.25 3.16
CA GLN A 88 10.49 4.20 2.21
C GLN A 88 11.57 3.12 2.10
N ARG A 89 12.82 3.50 1.81
CA ARG A 89 13.93 2.55 1.66
C ARG A 89 14.20 1.77 2.95
N LYS A 90 14.19 2.45 4.11
CA LYS A 90 14.35 1.80 5.41
C LYS A 90 13.26 0.76 5.67
N LEU A 91 12.01 1.08 5.35
CA LEU A 91 10.91 0.13 5.49
C LEU A 91 11.09 -1.07 4.55
N MET A 92 11.35 -0.79 3.27
CA MET A 92 11.49 -1.83 2.24
C MET A 92 12.64 -2.80 2.53
N ALA A 93 13.71 -2.34 3.16
CA ALA A 93 14.82 -3.20 3.60
C ALA A 93 14.42 -4.16 4.74
N ALA A 94 13.44 -3.76 5.56
CA ALA A 94 13.01 -4.52 6.74
C ALA A 94 11.88 -5.52 6.46
N LEU A 95 11.29 -5.47 5.27
CA LEU A 95 10.14 -6.31 4.91
C LEU A 95 10.52 -7.32 3.82
N PRO A 96 10.10 -8.59 3.98
CA PRO A 96 10.34 -9.59 2.96
C PRO A 96 9.45 -9.33 1.74
N VAL A 97 9.87 -9.82 0.57
CA VAL A 97 9.27 -9.47 -0.72
C VAL A 97 7.81 -9.93 -0.85
N GLU A 98 7.41 -11.00 -0.15
CA GLU A 98 6.04 -11.49 -0.12
C GLU A 98 5.02 -10.55 0.55
N GLU A 99 5.48 -9.55 1.31
CA GLU A 99 4.58 -8.54 1.91
C GLU A 99 4.24 -7.41 0.93
N VAL A 100 4.90 -7.38 -0.23
CA VAL A 100 4.57 -6.41 -1.28
C VAL A 100 3.22 -6.78 -1.91
N TRP A 101 2.33 -5.80 -1.98
CA TRP A 101 1.02 -5.99 -2.60
C TRP A 101 1.15 -6.47 -4.06
N GLY A 102 0.49 -7.59 -4.37
CA GLY A 102 0.56 -8.26 -5.67
C GLY A 102 1.63 -9.35 -5.78
N VAL A 103 2.50 -9.53 -4.76
CA VAL A 103 3.52 -10.60 -4.72
C VAL A 103 2.98 -11.83 -3.99
N GLY A 104 2.28 -12.70 -4.72
CA GLY A 104 1.78 -13.97 -4.17
C GLY A 104 2.84 -15.07 -4.07
N ARG A 105 2.49 -16.19 -3.41
CA ARG A 105 3.38 -17.36 -3.13
C ARG A 105 4.21 -17.85 -4.31
N ARG A 106 3.65 -17.88 -5.53
CA ARG A 106 4.38 -18.33 -6.73
C ARG A 106 5.42 -17.30 -7.18
N ILE A 107 5.09 -16.02 -7.09
CA ILE A 107 5.97 -14.92 -7.47
C ILE A 107 7.11 -14.82 -6.46
N SER A 108 6.81 -14.79 -5.15
CA SER A 108 7.83 -14.73 -4.10
C SER A 108 8.82 -15.89 -4.17
N LYS A 109 8.36 -17.13 -4.38
CA LYS A 109 9.25 -18.28 -4.58
C LYS A 109 10.24 -18.07 -5.72
N LYS A 110 9.78 -17.49 -6.84
CA LYS A 110 10.64 -17.23 -8.01
C LYS A 110 11.60 -16.06 -7.75
N LEU A 111 11.13 -14.99 -7.09
CA LEU A 111 11.96 -13.86 -6.68
C LEU A 111 13.08 -14.30 -5.71
N ASN A 112 12.74 -15.07 -4.69
CA ASN A 112 13.70 -15.62 -3.73
C ASN A 112 14.75 -16.51 -4.41
N ALA A 113 14.33 -17.33 -5.38
CA ALA A 113 15.25 -18.14 -6.20
C ALA A 113 16.20 -17.29 -7.09
N MET A 114 15.84 -16.03 -7.35
CA MET A 114 16.68 -15.04 -8.04
C MET A 114 17.50 -14.18 -7.08
N GLY A 115 17.46 -14.45 -5.77
CA GLY A 115 18.16 -13.67 -4.73
C GLY A 115 17.45 -12.38 -4.32
N ILE A 116 16.20 -12.17 -4.76
CA ILE A 116 15.38 -11.01 -4.42
C ILE A 116 14.51 -11.39 -3.21
N ASN A 117 14.92 -11.00 -2.01
CA ASN A 117 14.31 -11.48 -0.76
C ASN A 117 13.53 -10.39 -0.03
N THR A 118 13.89 -9.12 -0.21
CA THR A 118 13.23 -7.98 0.43
C THR A 118 12.43 -7.16 -0.57
N ALA A 119 11.52 -6.33 -0.06
CA ALA A 119 10.84 -5.33 -0.88
C ALA A 119 11.85 -4.35 -1.52
N LEU A 120 12.96 -4.06 -0.83
CA LEU A 120 14.03 -3.20 -1.36
C LEU A 120 14.77 -3.87 -2.51
N ASP A 121 15.11 -5.15 -2.40
CA ASP A 121 15.75 -5.90 -3.49
C ASP A 121 14.88 -5.86 -4.75
N LEU A 122 13.56 -6.02 -4.58
CA LEU A 122 12.61 -5.96 -5.69
C LEU A 122 12.56 -4.55 -6.30
N ALA A 123 12.52 -3.52 -5.47
CA ALA A 123 12.54 -2.13 -5.91
C ALA A 123 13.84 -1.78 -6.67
N ASP A 124 14.99 -2.30 -6.24
CA ASP A 124 16.29 -2.00 -6.85
C ASP A 124 16.61 -2.90 -8.07
N THR A 125 15.79 -3.93 -8.34
CA THR A 125 15.99 -4.83 -9.49
C THR A 125 15.77 -4.11 -10.82
N HIS A 126 16.67 -4.29 -11.80
CA HIS A 126 16.54 -3.67 -13.11
C HIS A 126 15.23 -4.06 -13.81
N ILE A 127 14.49 -3.07 -14.31
CA ILE A 127 13.11 -3.27 -14.78
C ILE A 127 13.02 -4.26 -15.95
N ALA A 128 14.04 -4.30 -16.82
CA ALA A 128 14.12 -5.26 -17.92
C ALA A 128 14.20 -6.72 -17.44
N VAL A 129 14.82 -6.97 -16.28
CA VAL A 129 14.86 -8.31 -15.67
C VAL A 129 13.45 -8.70 -15.21
N ILE A 130 12.75 -7.78 -14.55
CA ILE A 130 11.36 -8.02 -14.13
C ILE A 130 10.48 -8.32 -15.34
N ARG A 131 10.53 -7.50 -16.39
CA ARG A 131 9.74 -7.69 -17.61
C ARG A 131 10.06 -8.99 -18.36
N LYS A 132 11.31 -9.46 -18.31
CA LYS A 132 11.74 -10.72 -18.93
C LYS A 132 11.19 -11.94 -18.19
N HIS A 133 11.09 -11.88 -16.87
CA HIS A 133 10.79 -13.04 -16.03
C HIS A 133 9.36 -13.04 -15.44
N PHE A 134 8.66 -11.91 -15.44
CA PHE A 134 7.38 -11.71 -14.77
C PHE A 134 6.41 -10.90 -15.63
N SER A 135 5.18 -10.71 -15.13
CA SER A 135 4.14 -9.96 -15.83
C SER A 135 4.39 -8.45 -15.80
N VAL A 136 3.72 -7.73 -16.71
CA VAL A 136 3.65 -6.26 -16.68
C VAL A 136 3.06 -5.72 -15.37
N VAL A 137 2.23 -6.53 -14.68
CA VAL A 137 1.69 -6.16 -13.36
C VAL A 137 2.81 -6.07 -12.33
N LEU A 138 3.73 -7.05 -12.28
CA LEU A 138 4.86 -6.97 -11.35
C LEU A 138 5.83 -5.85 -11.74
N GLU A 139 5.98 -5.57 -13.04
CA GLU A 139 6.74 -4.40 -13.49
C GLU A 139 6.16 -3.09 -12.91
N ARG A 140 4.83 -2.92 -12.97
CA ARG A 140 4.14 -1.76 -12.37
C ARG A 140 4.32 -1.72 -10.86
N THR A 141 4.27 -2.86 -10.18
CA THR A 141 4.57 -2.94 -8.73
C THR A 141 5.98 -2.44 -8.42
N VAL A 142 6.99 -2.80 -9.22
CA VAL A 142 8.38 -2.31 -9.03
C VAL A 142 8.46 -0.80 -9.22
N ARG A 143 7.79 -0.25 -10.23
CA ARG A 143 7.69 1.21 -10.43
C ARG A 143 7.00 1.90 -9.27
N GLU A 144 5.91 1.34 -8.77
CA GLU A 144 5.20 1.87 -7.60
C GLU A 144 6.07 1.91 -6.34
N LEU A 145 6.89 0.86 -6.11
CA LEU A 145 7.87 0.83 -5.01
C LEU A 145 8.96 1.90 -5.14
N ARG A 146 9.20 2.40 -6.37
CA ARG A 146 10.10 3.53 -6.65
C ARG A 146 9.43 4.89 -6.56
N GLY A 147 8.15 4.94 -6.21
CA GLY A 147 7.37 6.17 -6.15
C GLY A 147 6.73 6.58 -7.48
N GLU A 148 6.84 5.77 -8.54
CA GLU A 148 6.17 6.02 -9.82
C GLU A 148 4.74 5.46 -9.79
N SER A 149 3.74 6.35 -9.70
CA SER A 149 2.33 5.95 -9.70
C SER A 149 1.92 5.31 -11.04
N CYS A 150 1.65 4.00 -11.02
CA CYS A 150 1.28 3.18 -12.18
C CYS A 150 -0.10 2.56 -12.07
N LEU A 151 -0.76 2.70 -10.91
CA LEU A 151 -2.03 2.05 -10.60
C LEU A 151 -3.13 3.12 -10.48
N GLY A 152 -3.94 3.25 -11.52
CA GLY A 152 -5.06 4.20 -11.55
C GLY A 152 -6.18 3.85 -10.56
N PHE A 153 -7.19 4.71 -10.48
CA PHE A 153 -8.36 4.55 -9.60
C PHE A 153 -9.29 3.37 -9.93
N GLU A 154 -9.05 2.60 -11.01
CA GLU A 154 -9.95 1.52 -11.45
C GLU A 154 -9.27 0.17 -11.83
N GLU A 155 -7.93 0.09 -11.81
CA GLU A 155 -7.22 -0.96 -12.58
C GLU A 155 -7.14 -2.36 -11.93
N PHE A 156 -7.46 -2.55 -10.65
CA PHE A 156 -7.37 -3.89 -10.02
C PHE A 156 -8.63 -4.74 -10.07
N SER A 157 -9.76 -4.20 -10.56
CA SER A 157 -11.03 -4.93 -10.62
C SER A 157 -11.06 -6.06 -11.67
N ARG A 158 -10.06 -6.17 -12.55
CA ARG A 158 -10.14 -7.01 -13.76
C ARG A 158 -9.17 -8.19 -13.88
N ALA A 159 -8.32 -8.47 -12.88
CA ALA A 159 -7.36 -9.58 -12.98
C ALA A 159 -7.82 -10.92 -12.36
N GLN A 160 -9.09 -11.03 -11.92
CA GLN A 160 -9.69 -12.28 -11.43
C GLN A 160 -11.12 -12.44 -11.99
N ALA A 161 -11.24 -12.56 -13.31
CA ALA A 161 -12.50 -12.97 -13.93
C ALA A 161 -12.54 -14.51 -14.03
N GLY A 162 -13.10 -15.12 -12.99
CA GLY A 162 -13.61 -16.48 -12.97
C GLY A 162 -14.83 -16.48 -12.07
N ASP A 163 -16.01 -16.51 -12.68
CA ASP A 163 -17.36 -16.80 -12.20
C ASP A 163 -17.67 -16.76 -10.67
N ASN A 164 -18.72 -16.00 -10.36
CA ASN A 164 -19.58 -16.03 -9.16
C ASN A 164 -18.99 -15.67 -7.78
N LEU A 165 -19.61 -14.62 -7.19
CA LEU A 165 -19.86 -14.37 -5.75
C LEU A 165 -18.67 -14.40 -4.75
N LEU A 166 -18.18 -13.18 -4.41
CA LEU A 166 -17.67 -12.63 -3.10
C LEU A 166 -16.67 -13.46 -2.23
N PRO A 167 -15.84 -12.85 -1.34
CA PRO A 167 -15.30 -11.47 -1.18
C PRO A 167 -13.79 -11.44 -0.78
N LEU A 168 -13.20 -10.27 -0.40
CA LEU A 168 -12.58 -9.99 0.93
C LEU A 168 -11.67 -8.73 0.96
N VAL A 169 -11.87 -7.88 1.99
CA VAL A 169 -10.80 -7.12 2.70
C VAL A 169 -10.90 -7.34 4.22
N ARG A 170 -9.83 -6.94 4.94
CA ARG A 170 -9.64 -6.88 6.40
C ARG A 170 -9.05 -5.56 6.91
#